data_AF-A0A940JDG7-F1
#
_entry.id   AF-A0A940JDG7-F1
#
_cell.length_a   1.000
_cell.length_b   1.000
_cell.length_c   1.000
_cell.angle_alpha   90.00
_cell.angle_beta   90.00
_cell.angle_gamma   90.00
#
_symmetry.space_group_name_H-M   'P 1'
#
loop_
_entity.id
_entity.type
_entity.pdbx_description
1 polymer ?
#
loop_
_entity_poly.entity_id
_entity_poly.type
_entity_poly.pdbx_seq_one_letter_code
_entity_poly.pdbx_strand_id
1 'polypeptide(L)'
;MVISSRWRGQTEFVDGRAVYAALPDPMKERLDGMTAEHNFWVSRERGGYPQSAEMKAAVQSVVQPVVRTSESGNETLFVGAHLHRFTGMDEAESGALLMELLDFAAQPQFVDAHTWRKGDLVIWDNPYTLHRAMPFDYLTDKRDLRRTTISDPRLVAADPSPQGQMAAQ
;
A
#
# COMPACT_ATOMS: atom_id res chain seq x y z
N MET A 1 36.98 10.84 6.32
CA MET A 1 36.02 9.83 5.85
C MET A 1 35.18 9.40 7.05
N VAL A 2 34.04 10.06 7.25
CA VAL A 2 33.08 9.74 8.31
C VAL A 2 31.81 9.33 7.58
N ILE A 3 31.53 8.03 7.57
CA ILE A 3 30.30 7.48 6.99
C ILE A 3 29.33 7.36 8.17
N SER A 4 28.45 8.35 8.31
CA SER A 4 27.43 8.38 9.35
C SER A 4 26.12 8.91 8.77
N SER A 5 25.35 8.03 8.16
CA SER A 5 23.89 8.12 8.20
C SER A 5 23.29 6.71 8.14
N ARG A 6 22.33 6.44 9.02
CA ARG A 6 21.56 5.19 9.11
C ARG A 6 20.69 4.95 7.87
N TRP A 7 20.51 5.97 7.04
CA TRP A 7 19.56 6.01 5.93
C TRP A 7 20.30 6.40 4.65
N ARG A 8 20.30 5.50 3.66
CA ARG A 8 20.98 5.64 2.35
C ARG A 8 19.98 5.59 1.19
N GLY A 9 18.73 6.01 1.42
CA GLY A 9 17.70 5.96 0.39
C GLY A 9 17.32 4.53 0.00
N GLN A 10 17.36 3.60 0.96
CA GLN A 10 16.85 2.23 0.77
C GLN A 10 15.39 2.26 0.29
N THR A 11 14.96 1.18 -0.34
CA THR A 11 13.53 0.88 -0.46
C THR A 11 13.21 -0.24 0.50
N GLU A 12 12.27 0.01 1.41
CA GLU A 12 11.75 -1.01 2.30
C GLU A 12 10.51 -1.66 1.68
N PHE A 13 10.41 -2.98 1.81
CA PHE A 13 9.30 -3.79 1.35
C PHE A 13 8.75 -4.62 2.52
N VAL A 14 7.46 -4.86 2.49
CA VAL A 14 6.73 -5.71 3.45
C VAL A 14 5.79 -6.62 2.67
N ASP A 15 5.91 -7.93 2.88
CA ASP A 15 5.01 -8.93 2.30
C ASP A 15 3.70 -9.02 3.11
N GLY A 16 2.61 -8.56 2.51
CA GLY A 16 1.28 -8.55 3.13
C GLY A 16 0.76 -9.94 3.48
N ARG A 17 1.27 -11.00 2.84
CA ARG A 17 0.93 -12.40 3.16
C ARG A 17 1.59 -12.83 4.46
N ALA A 18 2.89 -12.53 4.61
CA ALA A 18 3.63 -12.83 5.84
C ALA A 18 3.05 -12.07 7.04
N VAL A 19 2.67 -10.81 6.81
CA VAL A 19 1.98 -9.99 7.82
C VAL A 19 0.65 -10.62 8.21
N TYR A 20 -0.21 -10.93 7.23
CA TYR A 20 -1.53 -11.50 7.52
C TYR A 20 -1.42 -12.85 8.26
N ALA A 21 -0.54 -13.75 7.80
CA ALA A 21 -0.30 -15.04 8.42
C ALA A 21 0.08 -14.92 9.91
N ALA A 22 0.85 -13.88 10.26
CA ALA A 22 1.32 -13.63 11.61
C ALA A 22 0.34 -12.85 12.51
N LEU A 23 -0.75 -12.30 11.96
CA LEU A 23 -1.75 -11.61 12.78
C LEU A 23 -2.35 -12.56 13.83
N PRO A 24 -2.64 -12.07 15.06
CA PRO A 24 -3.41 -12.82 16.04
C PRO A 24 -4.78 -13.22 15.47
N ASP A 25 -5.27 -14.41 15.82
CA ASP A 25 -6.56 -14.91 15.32
C ASP A 25 -7.74 -13.95 15.58
N PRO A 26 -7.86 -13.28 16.75
CA PRO A 26 -8.92 -12.27 16.95
C PRO A 26 -8.86 -11.11 15.95
N MET A 27 -7.67 -10.73 15.48
CA MET A 27 -7.54 -9.71 14.44
C MET A 27 -7.95 -10.29 13.09
N LYS A 28 -7.54 -11.51 12.74
CA LYS A 28 -7.96 -12.16 11.49
C LYS A 28 -9.49 -12.29 11.41
N GLU A 29 -10.13 -12.73 12.50
CA GLU A 29 -11.59 -12.81 12.63
C GLU A 29 -12.25 -11.44 12.44
N ARG A 30 -11.67 -10.39 13.03
CA ARG A 30 -12.16 -9.02 12.86
C ARG A 30 -12.09 -8.55 11.40
N LEU A 31 -11.03 -8.92 10.68
CA LEU A 31 -10.79 -8.50 9.30
C LEU A 31 -11.57 -9.33 8.26
N ASP A 32 -12.13 -10.47 8.64
CA ASP A 32 -12.85 -11.35 7.72
C ASP A 32 -14.05 -10.63 7.08
N GLY A 33 -14.16 -10.72 5.75
CA GLY A 33 -15.17 -10.03 4.95
C GLY A 33 -15.10 -8.50 4.95
N MET A 34 -14.17 -7.86 5.67
CA MET A 34 -14.06 -6.41 5.70
C MET A 34 -13.66 -5.83 4.33
N THR A 35 -14.21 -4.66 4.03
CA THR A 35 -13.82 -3.85 2.88
C THR A 35 -13.39 -2.45 3.31
N ALA A 36 -12.63 -1.78 2.47
CA ALA A 36 -12.19 -0.41 2.69
C ALA A 36 -12.24 0.41 1.40
N GLU A 37 -12.53 1.70 1.53
CA GLU A 37 -12.44 2.68 0.46
C GLU A 37 -10.98 3.11 0.30
N HIS A 38 -10.44 2.99 -0.90
CA HIS A 38 -9.13 3.51 -1.28
C HIS A 38 -9.30 4.72 -2.19
N ASN A 39 -8.55 5.78 -1.93
CA ASN A 39 -8.51 6.96 -2.77
C ASN A 39 -7.08 7.47 -2.91
N PHE A 40 -6.68 7.78 -4.15
CA PHE A 40 -5.36 8.30 -4.46
C PHE A 40 -5.02 9.56 -3.65
N TRP A 41 -5.98 10.48 -3.55
CA TRP A 41 -5.80 11.80 -2.96
C TRP A 41 -5.59 11.79 -1.45
N VAL A 42 -6.12 10.78 -0.75
CA VAL A 42 -5.93 10.62 0.71
C VAL A 42 -4.46 10.58 1.08
N SER A 43 -3.66 9.77 0.37
CA SER A 43 -2.22 9.68 0.63
C SER A 43 -1.48 11.00 0.36
N ARG A 44 -1.95 11.79 -0.60
CA ARG A 44 -1.33 13.05 -1.03
C ARG A 44 -1.66 14.16 -0.04
N GLU A 45 -2.88 14.19 0.46
CA GLU A 45 -3.31 15.10 1.52
C GLU A 45 -2.54 14.85 2.81
N ARG A 46 -2.41 13.57 3.22
CA ARG A 46 -1.55 13.17 4.35
C ARG A 46 -0.08 13.57 4.15
N GLY A 47 0.39 13.60 2.90
CA GLY A 47 1.72 14.07 2.52
C GLY A 47 1.86 15.59 2.36
N GLY A 48 0.81 16.38 2.64
CA GLY A 48 0.83 17.84 2.55
C GLY A 48 0.73 18.41 1.13
N TYR A 49 0.33 17.60 0.15
CA TYR A 49 0.15 18.08 -1.22
C TYR A 49 -1.18 18.85 -1.35
N PRO A 50 -1.17 20.12 -1.82
CA PRO A 50 -2.38 20.91 -1.97
C PRO A 50 -3.26 20.37 -3.11
N GLN A 51 -4.58 20.38 -2.91
CA GLN A 51 -5.54 19.81 -3.86
C GLN A 51 -6.73 20.75 -4.06
N SER A 52 -7.11 20.98 -5.32
CA SER A 52 -8.35 21.70 -5.64
C SER A 52 -9.57 20.78 -5.56
N ALA A 53 -10.77 21.35 -5.55
CA ALA A 53 -12.01 20.58 -5.57
C ALA A 53 -12.14 19.73 -6.85
N GLU A 54 -11.70 20.28 -7.99
CA GLU A 54 -11.70 19.59 -9.28
C GLU A 54 -10.76 18.38 -9.29
N MET A 55 -9.57 18.52 -8.67
CA MET A 55 -8.63 17.41 -8.52
C MET A 55 -9.26 16.27 -7.72
N LYS A 56 -9.86 16.58 -6.56
CA LYS A 56 -10.53 15.60 -5.71
C LYS A 56 -11.67 14.90 -6.46
N ALA A 57 -12.47 15.63 -7.22
CA ALA A 57 -13.59 15.08 -8.00
C ALA A 57 -13.14 14.17 -9.18
N ALA A 58 -11.93 14.36 -9.70
CA ALA A 58 -11.42 13.59 -10.85
C ALA A 58 -11.06 12.13 -10.52
N VAL A 59 -10.93 11.76 -9.24
CA VAL A 59 -10.59 10.39 -8.83
C VAL A 59 -11.62 9.86 -7.85
N GLN A 60 -12.40 8.88 -8.31
CA GLN A 60 -13.37 8.19 -7.48
C GLN A 60 -12.67 7.24 -6.51
N SER A 61 -13.23 7.11 -5.31
CA SER A 61 -12.81 6.08 -4.37
C SER A 61 -13.21 4.71 -4.89
N VAL A 62 -12.37 3.71 -4.63
CA VAL A 62 -12.62 2.32 -5.00
C VAL A 62 -12.70 1.48 -3.73
N VAL A 63 -13.76 0.69 -3.60
CA VAL A 63 -13.90 -0.25 -2.48
C VAL A 63 -13.12 -1.53 -2.80
N GLN A 64 -12.29 -1.96 -1.86
CA GLN A 64 -11.45 -3.15 -1.97
C GLN A 64 -11.58 -4.01 -0.71
N PRO A 65 -11.48 -5.34 -0.82
CA PRO A 65 -11.42 -6.20 0.36
C PRO A 65 -10.10 -5.95 1.12
N VAL A 66 -10.18 -5.97 2.45
CA VAL A 66 -9.04 -5.78 3.35
C VAL A 66 -8.14 -7.02 3.37
N VAL A 67 -8.74 -8.19 3.19
CA VAL A 67 -8.05 -9.47 3.04
C VAL A 67 -8.26 -9.95 1.61
N ARG A 68 -7.18 -10.18 0.87
CA ARG A 68 -7.23 -10.73 -0.51
C ARG A 68 -6.63 -12.12 -0.54
N THR A 69 -7.13 -12.97 -1.43
CA THR A 69 -6.44 -14.21 -1.80
C THR A 69 -5.45 -13.91 -2.92
N SER A 70 -4.18 -14.23 -2.70
CA SER A 70 -3.16 -14.17 -3.74
C SER A 70 -3.34 -15.27 -4.79
N GLU A 71 -2.67 -15.15 -5.94
CA GLU A 71 -2.69 -16.20 -6.97
C GLU A 71 -2.22 -17.56 -6.46
N SER A 72 -1.33 -17.56 -5.45
CA SER A 72 -0.84 -18.76 -4.78
C SER A 72 -1.80 -19.37 -3.76
N GLY A 73 -2.98 -18.77 -3.54
CA GLY A 73 -3.97 -19.20 -2.57
C GLY A 73 -3.77 -18.68 -1.15
N ASN A 74 -2.64 -18.01 -0.87
CA ASN A 74 -2.38 -17.41 0.45
C ASN A 74 -3.15 -16.10 0.63
N GLU A 75 -3.67 -15.87 1.83
CA GLU A 75 -4.29 -14.59 2.19
C GLU A 75 -3.25 -13.48 2.41
N THR A 76 -3.62 -12.26 2.08
CA THR A 76 -2.76 -11.06 2.18
C THR A 76 -3.54 -9.90 2.75
N LEU A 77 -2.89 -9.13 3.62
CA LEU A 77 -3.42 -7.88 4.12
C LEU A 77 -3.28 -6.80 3.02
N PHE A 78 -4.39 -6.21 2.61
CA PHE A 78 -4.47 -5.17 1.58
C PHE A 78 -4.87 -3.82 2.18
N VAL A 79 -3.92 -3.21 2.90
CA VAL A 79 -4.06 -1.87 3.49
C VAL A 79 -2.88 -0.99 3.08
N GLY A 80 -2.96 0.33 3.28
CA GLY A 80 -1.85 1.22 2.98
C GLY A 80 -2.21 2.69 3.02
N ALA A 81 -1.28 3.55 2.57
CA ALA A 81 -1.41 5.01 2.64
C ALA A 81 -2.62 5.57 1.87
N HIS A 82 -3.14 4.85 0.87
CA HIS A 82 -4.31 5.21 0.09
C HIS A 82 -5.64 4.81 0.73
N LEU A 83 -5.63 4.00 1.79
CA LEU A 83 -6.85 3.61 2.50
C LEU A 83 -7.43 4.86 3.19
N HIS A 84 -8.63 5.21 2.75
CA HIS A 84 -9.41 6.33 3.28
C HIS A 84 -10.11 5.91 4.57
N ARG A 85 -10.95 4.88 4.45
CA ARG A 85 -11.88 4.43 5.48
C ARG A 85 -12.21 2.94 5.32
N PHE A 86 -12.34 2.21 6.42
CA PHE A 86 -12.99 0.89 6.42
C PHE A 86 -14.51 1.06 6.29
N THR A 87 -15.13 0.30 5.38
CA THR A 87 -16.57 0.41 5.09
C THR A 87 -17.39 0.21 6.35
N GLY A 88 -18.31 1.14 6.63
CA GLY A 88 -19.19 1.08 7.80
C GLY A 88 -18.57 1.54 9.12
N MET A 89 -17.31 1.97 9.13
CA MET A 89 -16.65 2.54 10.31
C MET A 89 -16.61 4.07 10.23
N ASP A 90 -16.60 4.73 11.37
CA ASP A 90 -16.31 6.16 11.42
C ASP A 90 -14.82 6.45 11.19
N GLU A 91 -14.48 7.73 11.01
CA GLU A 91 -13.11 8.14 10.67
C GLU A 91 -12.10 7.84 11.79
N ALA A 92 -12.50 7.99 13.06
CA ALA A 92 -11.61 7.79 14.20
C ALA A 92 -11.33 6.30 14.42
N GLU A 93 -12.37 5.48 14.40
CA GLU A 93 -12.26 4.03 14.49
C GLU A 93 -11.46 3.46 13.31
N SER A 94 -11.73 3.97 12.10
CA SER A 94 -11.03 3.54 10.90
C SER A 94 -9.56 3.92 10.93
N GLY A 95 -9.24 5.13 11.41
CA GLY A 95 -7.87 5.59 11.56
C GLY A 95 -7.11 4.75 12.59
N ALA A 96 -7.74 4.45 13.71
CA ALA A 96 -7.15 3.60 14.77
C ALA A 96 -6.82 2.20 14.26
N LEU A 97 -7.77 1.54 13.58
CA LEU A 97 -7.54 0.21 12.99
C LEU A 97 -6.44 0.24 11.91
N LEU A 98 -6.45 1.26 11.04
CA LEU A 98 -5.41 1.38 10.01
C LEU A 98 -4.02 1.52 10.63
N MET A 99 -3.89 2.35 11.67
CA MET A 99 -2.62 2.52 12.38
C MET A 99 -2.18 1.23 13.08
N GLU A 100 -3.08 0.53 13.76
CA GLU A 100 -2.79 -0.76 14.40
C GLU A 100 -2.22 -1.78 13.39
N LEU A 101 -2.85 -1.90 12.23
CA LEU A 101 -2.42 -2.80 11.16
C LEU A 101 -1.09 -2.37 10.52
N LEU A 102 -0.89 -1.08 10.29
CA LEU A 102 0.36 -0.55 9.73
C LEU A 102 1.53 -0.67 10.71
N ASP A 103 1.29 -0.43 12.00
CA ASP A 103 2.30 -0.60 13.05
C ASP A 103 2.69 -2.07 13.21
N PHE A 104 1.72 -3.00 13.10
CA PHE A 104 2.01 -4.43 13.05
C PHE A 104 2.83 -4.81 11.81
N ALA A 105 2.44 -4.33 10.63
CA ALA A 105 3.14 -4.58 9.38
C ALA A 105 4.55 -3.97 9.33
N ALA A 106 4.79 -2.89 10.08
CA ALA A 106 6.08 -2.20 10.15
C ALA A 106 7.07 -2.83 11.14
N GLN A 107 6.68 -3.91 11.84
CA GLN A 107 7.59 -4.58 12.76
C GLN A 107 8.83 -5.15 12.03
N PRO A 108 10.03 -5.09 12.63
CA PRO A 108 11.28 -5.38 11.92
C PRO A 108 11.35 -6.75 11.23
N GLN A 109 10.67 -7.77 11.75
CA GLN A 109 10.65 -9.11 11.16
C GLN A 109 9.92 -9.20 9.81
N PHE A 110 9.09 -8.20 9.47
CA PHE A 110 8.37 -8.17 8.19
C PHE A 110 9.03 -7.24 7.16
N VAL A 111 10.01 -6.44 7.57
CA VAL A 111 10.61 -5.40 6.73
C VAL A 111 11.89 -5.90 6.08
N ASP A 112 11.88 -5.98 4.75
CA ASP A 112 13.09 -6.16 3.95
C ASP A 112 13.57 -4.80 3.42
N ALA A 113 14.80 -4.42 3.78
CA ALA A 113 15.38 -3.13 3.41
C ALA A 113 16.42 -3.28 2.29
N HIS A 114 15.99 -3.04 1.05
CA HIS A 114 16.88 -3.12 -0.10
C HIS A 114 17.83 -1.92 -0.16
N THR A 115 19.13 -2.19 -0.02
CA THR A 115 20.19 -1.20 -0.21
C THR A 115 20.66 -1.18 -1.65
N TRP A 116 20.22 -0.17 -2.39
CA TRP A 116 20.50 0.01 -3.81
C TRP A 116 21.99 0.04 -4.17
N ARG A 117 22.32 -0.64 -5.26
CA ARG A 117 23.61 -0.55 -5.96
C ARG A 117 23.37 -0.27 -7.44
N LYS A 118 24.37 0.32 -8.10
CA LYS A 118 24.28 0.60 -9.53
C LYS A 118 24.12 -0.71 -10.31
N GLY A 119 23.08 -0.78 -11.14
CA GLY A 119 22.76 -1.96 -11.95
C GLY A 119 21.70 -2.86 -11.32
N ASP A 120 21.26 -2.59 -10.09
CA ASP A 120 20.17 -3.36 -9.47
C ASP A 120 18.86 -3.14 -10.24
N LEU A 121 18.16 -4.25 -10.48
CA LEU A 121 16.77 -4.28 -10.93
C LEU A 121 15.97 -4.97 -9.83
N VAL A 122 15.02 -4.24 -9.26
CA VAL A 122 14.08 -4.76 -8.27
C VAL A 122 12.70 -4.89 -8.90
N ILE A 123 12.11 -6.07 -8.77
CA ILE A 123 10.74 -6.37 -9.20
C ILE A 123 9.98 -6.78 -7.94
N TRP A 124 8.78 -6.23 -7.75
CA TRP A 124 7.90 -6.60 -6.65
C TRP A 124 6.45 -6.70 -7.11
N ASP A 125 5.66 -7.49 -6.38
CA ASP A 125 4.26 -7.73 -6.67
C ASP A 125 3.37 -6.77 -5.85
N ASN A 126 2.99 -5.66 -6.47
CA ASN A 126 2.33 -4.53 -5.80
C ASN A 126 1.01 -4.88 -5.05
N PRO A 127 0.14 -5.76 -5.55
CA PRO A 127 -1.07 -6.21 -4.84
C PRO A 127 -0.81 -6.86 -3.48
N TYR A 128 0.38 -7.42 -3.24
CA TYR A 128 0.72 -8.16 -2.03
C TYR A 128 1.87 -7.52 -1.25
N THR A 129 2.35 -6.34 -1.68
CA THR A 129 3.55 -5.72 -1.12
C THR A 129 3.28 -4.28 -0.73
N LEU A 130 3.50 -3.97 0.55
CA LEU A 130 3.69 -2.58 0.99
C LEU A 130 5.14 -2.18 0.75
N HIS A 131 5.37 -0.93 0.37
CA HIS A 131 6.74 -0.43 0.18
C HIS A 131 6.84 1.05 0.52
N ARG A 132 8.04 1.47 0.94
CA ARG A 132 8.37 2.89 1.17
C ARG A 132 9.81 3.19 0.81
N ALA A 133 10.06 4.43 0.40
CA ALA A 133 11.41 4.95 0.28
C ALA A 133 11.89 5.46 1.64
N MET A 134 13.09 5.06 2.05
CA MET A 134 13.71 5.61 3.26
C MET A 134 14.35 6.96 2.98
N PRO A 135 14.45 7.84 3.99
CA PRO A 135 15.10 9.12 3.84
C PRO A 135 16.54 9.00 3.32
N PHE A 136 17.01 10.04 2.65
CA PHE A 136 18.40 10.25 2.29
C PHE A 136 18.69 11.74 2.33
N ASP A 137 19.96 12.13 2.36
CA ASP A 137 20.33 13.54 2.38
C ASP A 137 20.16 14.14 0.98
N TYR A 138 19.01 14.77 0.74
CA TYR A 138 18.69 15.39 -0.54
C TYR A 138 19.50 16.66 -0.85
N LEU A 139 20.25 17.20 0.11
CA LEU A 139 21.13 18.35 -0.12
C LEU A 139 22.49 17.92 -0.69
N THR A 140 22.94 16.72 -0.35
CA THR A 140 24.27 16.22 -0.73
C THR A 140 24.23 15.08 -1.73
N ASP A 141 23.18 14.25 -1.69
CA ASP A 141 23.04 13.07 -2.53
C ASP A 141 21.98 13.25 -3.64
N LYS A 142 22.19 12.58 -4.77
CA LYS A 142 21.20 12.46 -5.85
C LYS A 142 20.71 11.01 -5.94
N ARG A 143 19.40 10.83 -6.07
CA ARG A 143 18.74 9.53 -6.24
C ARG A 143 17.85 9.55 -7.49
N ASP A 144 18.28 8.85 -8.54
CA ASP A 144 17.53 8.66 -9.79
C ASP A 144 17.23 7.17 -9.96
N LEU A 145 15.95 6.82 -10.00
CA LEU A 145 15.45 5.47 -10.24
C LEU A 145 14.47 5.52 -11.40
N ARG A 146 14.52 4.51 -12.26
CA ARG A 146 13.57 4.35 -13.37
C ARG A 146 12.57 3.27 -13.02
N ARG A 147 11.28 3.59 -13.14
CA ARG A 147 10.18 2.69 -12.79
C ARG A 147 9.29 2.48 -14.01
N THR A 148 8.91 1.22 -14.21
CA THR A 148 7.75 0.83 -15.01
C THR A 148 6.77 0.07 -14.12
N THR A 149 5.49 0.01 -14.50
CA THR A 149 4.46 -0.74 -13.78
C THR A 149 3.63 -1.50 -14.80
N ILE A 150 3.35 -2.77 -14.52
CA ILE A 150 2.50 -3.61 -15.36
C ILE A 150 1.08 -3.53 -14.80
N SER A 151 0.09 -3.31 -15.67
CA SER A 151 -1.32 -3.36 -15.30
C SER A 151 -1.79 -4.81 -15.28
N ASP A 152 -2.48 -5.22 -14.22
CA ASP A 152 -3.15 -6.52 -14.15
C ASP A 152 -4.68 -6.32 -14.24
N PRO A 153 -5.31 -6.64 -15.38
CA PRO A 153 -6.75 -6.47 -15.55
C PRO A 153 -7.57 -7.35 -14.59
N ARG A 154 -7.00 -8.43 -14.04
CA ARG A 154 -7.69 -9.34 -13.11
C ARG A 154 -7.84 -8.75 -11.70
N LEU A 155 -7.07 -7.71 -11.38
CA LEU A 155 -7.04 -7.09 -10.06
C LEU A 155 -7.74 -5.72 -10.02
N VAL A 156 -8.32 -5.30 -11.15
CA VAL A 156 -9.21 -4.15 -11.21
C VAL A 156 -10.50 -4.57 -10.51
N ALA A 157 -10.94 -3.80 -9.50
CA ALA A 157 -12.28 -4.00 -8.94
C ALA A 157 -13.29 -3.98 -10.09
N ALA A 158 -14.21 -4.94 -10.14
CA ALA A 158 -15.27 -4.93 -11.13
C ALA A 158 -15.89 -3.53 -11.13
N ASP A 159 -15.79 -2.84 -12.26
CA ASP A 159 -16.40 -1.52 -12.39
C ASP A 159 -17.92 -1.71 -12.20
N PRO A 160 -18.52 -1.13 -11.14
CA PRO A 160 -19.94 -1.30 -10.85
C PRO A 160 -20.81 -0.55 -11.86
N SER A 161 -20.22 0.21 -12.78
CA SER A 161 -20.94 0.86 -13.87
C SER A 161 -21.42 -0.17 -14.92
N PRO A 162 -22.51 0.13 -15.65
CA PRO A 162 -22.98 -0.71 -16.76
C PRO A 162 -21.92 -0.95 -17.85
N GLN A 163 -20.88 -0.10 -17.94
CA GLN A 163 -19.82 -0.18 -18.94
C GLN A 163 -18.76 -1.22 -18.57
N GLY A 164 -18.50 -1.41 -17.26
CA GLY A 164 -17.63 -2.44 -16.72
C GLY A 164 -18.13 -3.86 -16.94
N GLN A 165 -19.44 -4.06 -16.95
CA GLN A 165 -20.08 -5.37 -17.15
C GLN A 165 -20.02 -5.85 -18.61
N MET A 166 -19.79 -4.96 -19.58
CA MET A 166 -19.70 -5.31 -21.00
C MET A 166 -18.29 -5.77 -21.43
N ALA A 167 -17.24 -5.46 -20.65
CA ALA A 167 -15.86 -5.83 -20.99
C ALA A 167 -15.46 -7.25 -20.53
N ALA A 168 -16.36 -7.96 -19.85
CA ALA A 168 -16.14 -9.31 -19.31
C ALA A 168 -16.79 -10.43 -20.14
N GLN A 169 -17.13 -10.17 -21.41
CA GLN A 169 -17.65 -11.16 -22.37
C GLN A 169 -16.70 -11.34 -23.55
#